data_AF-H8I9J2-F1
#
_entry.id   AF-H8I9J2-F1
#
_cell.length_a   1.000
_cell.length_b   1.000
_cell.length_c   1.000
_cell.angle_alpha   90.00
_cell.angle_beta   90.00
_cell.angle_gamma   90.00
#
_symmetry.space_group_name_H-M   'P 1'
#
loop_
_entity.id
_entity.type
_entity.pdbx_description
1 polymer ?
#
loop_
_entity_poly.entity_id
_entity_poly.type
_entity_poly.pdbx_seq_one_letter_code
_entity_poly.pdbx_strand_id
1 'polypeptide(L)'
;MLHRMKRIQVIGPKKDLAGVVDTLYHAGTVHLEDVCECVPRECICLNKVEARKEAEALSLLARVGGVLLTLPKKDDPEKQAIIDEKLHAMTDEQVMARAAEVLSEVEWTTKELATRKSEREFNIIALGRYEKVIERIRHIEHELPVLENYEVNILIVQKEFKGVLDLIRDELVKITNDHFELAHTDIDEESMAAIAIFHKKYSDEVHAFLFSANVNEVRLPSEFMGMKFNDMLILIEQRRQQAMEEIREINAELEKLSVEWYQELLVLKGHLEDISEEYNTFNKFGESEYAFVIMGWVPAKYLKRTRKAIQKAYGDKVVVEELEVSPEDLEKAPTFYDNPWFVKPFEFLMGLVRPPKYLEVDPSPFISLFFPIFFGIMVGDIGYGLAILALSIAARIKFEKVGWLRDLSSILAISSIPAIFFGFLFGEFFGNFGEEMGWLHPLQVFGITLNRVEAIIPMLLVTIAIGIFHVYFGLAIGLINAITVGSKKHIAEKAGMIAILSGLIVAICCAGGIVPQALLYPAILLVLASIPVILYGGGIYGTIEVVSTMGNILSYARLMAIGMASVILALVANEFAGTLGVVIVGLTAAVLLHALNLVLAMFSPSIHALRLHMVEFFTKFYEGGGTQYKPFGRQA
;
A
#
# COMPACT_ATOMS: atom_id res chain seq x y z
N MET A 1 -12.94 1.55 21.94
CA MET A 1 -14.39 1.43 21.75
C MET A 1 -14.81 2.59 20.88
N LEU A 2 -15.76 2.37 19.99
CA LEU A 2 -16.31 3.46 19.17
C LEU A 2 -17.05 4.45 20.07
N HIS A 3 -16.71 5.73 19.93
CA HIS A 3 -17.38 6.79 20.67
C HIS A 3 -18.59 7.32 19.90
N ARG A 4 -19.62 7.75 20.62
CA ARG A 4 -20.81 8.32 19.99
C ARG A 4 -20.45 9.63 19.29
N MET A 5 -20.76 9.73 18.01
CA MET A 5 -20.61 10.94 17.20
C MET A 5 -21.89 11.78 17.23
N LYS A 6 -21.73 13.09 17.17
CA LYS A 6 -22.80 14.08 17.07
C LYS A 6 -22.57 14.91 15.82
N ARG A 7 -23.61 15.02 14.99
CA ARG A 7 -23.61 15.90 13.82
C ARG A 7 -23.92 17.31 14.30
N ILE A 8 -23.10 18.27 13.92
CA ILE A 8 -23.23 19.66 14.32
C ILE A 8 -23.29 20.57 13.11
N GLN A 9 -23.94 21.71 13.31
CA GLN A 9 -23.95 22.83 12.38
C GLN A 9 -23.44 24.07 13.12
N VAL A 10 -22.49 24.77 12.52
CA VAL A 10 -21.98 26.06 13.01
C VAL A 10 -22.43 27.14 12.05
N ILE A 11 -23.19 28.10 12.56
CA ILE A 11 -23.75 29.22 11.76
C ILE A 11 -23.31 30.53 12.38
N GLY A 12 -22.87 31.47 11.54
CA GLY A 12 -22.51 32.81 11.99
C GLY A 12 -22.42 33.83 10.84
N PRO A 13 -22.13 35.11 11.16
CA PRO A 13 -21.97 36.15 10.16
C PRO A 13 -20.75 35.90 9.28
N LYS A 14 -20.85 36.14 7.97
CA LYS A 14 -19.76 35.93 7.00
C LYS A 14 -18.46 36.64 7.39
N LYS A 15 -18.55 37.81 8.05
CA LYS A 15 -17.39 38.58 8.53
C LYS A 15 -16.53 37.84 9.55
N ASP A 16 -17.12 36.92 10.31
CA ASP A 16 -16.45 36.19 11.38
C ASP A 16 -15.94 34.80 10.92
N LEU A 17 -16.19 34.41 9.66
CA LEU A 17 -15.85 33.07 9.13
C LEU A 17 -14.38 32.70 9.37
N ALA A 18 -13.44 33.54 8.95
CA ALA A 18 -12.01 33.23 9.04
C ALA A 18 -11.57 32.94 10.48
N GLY A 19 -12.03 33.73 11.44
CA GLY A 19 -11.70 33.52 12.85
C GLY A 19 -12.39 32.29 13.46
N VAL A 20 -13.62 31.98 13.04
CA VAL A 20 -14.33 30.77 13.50
C VAL A 20 -13.65 29.52 12.96
N VAL A 21 -13.22 29.54 11.69
CA VAL A 21 -12.43 28.45 11.09
C VAL A 21 -11.13 28.26 11.86
N ASP A 22 -10.41 29.35 12.15
CA ASP A 22 -9.17 29.30 12.95
C ASP A 22 -9.41 28.72 14.36
N THR A 23 -10.49 29.14 15.02
CA THR A 23 -10.87 28.61 16.34
C THR A 23 -11.22 27.12 16.29
N LEU A 24 -11.90 26.68 15.23
CA LEU A 24 -12.24 25.27 15.00
C LEU A 24 -11.00 24.44 14.68
N TYR A 25 -10.08 24.98 13.87
CA TYR A 25 -8.81 24.37 13.50
C TYR A 25 -7.92 24.17 14.75
N HIS A 26 -7.78 25.20 15.58
CA HIS A 26 -7.09 25.13 16.87
C HIS A 26 -7.77 24.19 17.86
N ALA A 27 -9.10 24.07 17.81
CA ALA A 27 -9.81 23.11 18.64
C ALA A 27 -9.50 21.67 18.22
N GLY A 28 -9.35 21.38 16.92
CA GLY A 28 -8.97 20.06 16.41
C GLY A 28 -10.02 18.99 16.69
N THR A 29 -11.31 19.34 16.67
CA THR A 29 -12.40 18.46 17.17
C THR A 29 -13.51 18.16 16.16
N VAL A 30 -13.52 18.80 15.01
CA VAL A 30 -14.62 18.68 14.04
C VAL A 30 -14.15 17.94 12.80
N HIS A 31 -14.82 16.87 12.42
CA HIS A 31 -14.65 16.25 11.10
C HIS A 31 -15.60 16.90 10.12
N LEU A 32 -15.08 17.58 9.10
CA LEU A 32 -15.89 18.42 8.21
C LEU A 32 -16.59 17.61 7.12
N GLU A 33 -17.86 17.91 6.91
CA GLU A 33 -18.68 17.42 5.79
C GLU A 33 -18.79 18.49 4.70
N ASP A 34 -18.96 18.08 3.44
CA ASP A 34 -19.29 19.02 2.36
C ASP A 34 -20.75 19.48 2.52
N VAL A 35 -20.91 20.78 2.84
CA VAL A 35 -22.20 21.42 3.03
C VAL A 35 -23.06 21.40 1.76
N CYS A 36 -22.45 21.49 0.58
CA CYS A 36 -23.15 21.50 -0.70
C CYS A 36 -23.66 20.11 -1.12
N GLU A 37 -23.07 19.02 -0.64
CA GLU A 37 -23.60 17.66 -0.84
C GLU A 37 -24.76 17.37 0.13
N CYS A 38 -24.71 17.96 1.33
CA CYS A 38 -25.69 17.71 2.39
C CYS A 38 -26.94 18.59 2.29
N VAL A 39 -26.86 19.77 1.67
CA VAL A 39 -27.99 20.69 1.47
C VAL A 39 -28.29 20.79 -0.01
N PRO A 40 -29.48 20.34 -0.49
CA PRO A 40 -29.88 20.52 -1.87
C PRO A 40 -29.87 22.01 -2.24
N ARG A 41 -29.31 22.35 -3.42
CA ARG A 41 -29.24 23.74 -3.95
C ARG A 41 -30.59 24.44 -4.03
N GLU A 42 -31.68 23.67 -4.01
CA GLU A 42 -33.06 24.13 -4.04
C GLU A 42 -33.52 24.74 -2.70
N CYS A 43 -32.83 24.46 -1.59
CA CYS A 43 -33.21 24.94 -0.25
C CYS A 43 -32.49 26.24 0.17
N ILE A 44 -31.18 26.37 -0.13
CA ILE A 44 -30.36 27.54 0.22
C ILE A 44 -29.30 27.75 -0.88
N CYS A 45 -29.21 28.96 -1.45
CA CYS A 45 -28.13 29.33 -2.38
C CYS A 45 -26.82 29.52 -1.59
N LEU A 46 -26.12 28.43 -1.32
CA LEU A 46 -24.78 28.44 -0.75
C LEU A 46 -23.76 28.40 -1.88
N ASN A 47 -22.91 29.42 -1.95
CA ASN A 47 -21.72 29.39 -2.80
C ASN A 47 -20.57 28.75 -2.03
N LYS A 48 -19.69 28.04 -2.74
CA LYS A 48 -18.40 27.62 -2.18
C LYS A 48 -17.55 28.86 -1.92
N VAL A 49 -16.82 28.87 -0.80
CA VAL A 49 -15.80 29.88 -0.51
C VAL A 49 -14.82 29.94 -1.70
N GLU A 50 -14.40 31.14 -2.13
CA GLU A 50 -13.66 31.33 -3.39
C GLU A 50 -12.45 30.37 -3.56
N ALA A 51 -12.62 29.36 -4.43
CA ALA A 51 -11.60 28.36 -4.79
C ALA A 51 -10.41 28.91 -5.60
N ARG A 52 -10.30 30.23 -5.79
CA ARG A 52 -9.23 30.84 -6.58
C ARG A 52 -7.86 30.64 -5.93
N LYS A 53 -7.79 30.74 -4.60
CA LYS A 53 -6.55 30.54 -3.84
C LYS A 53 -6.09 29.09 -3.82
N GLU A 54 -7.02 28.14 -3.75
CA GLU A 54 -6.72 26.72 -3.86
C GLU A 54 -6.15 26.37 -5.23
N ALA A 55 -6.81 26.82 -6.31
CA ALA A 55 -6.34 26.57 -7.67
C ALA A 55 -4.94 27.16 -7.91
N GLU A 56 -4.65 28.31 -7.31
CA GLU A 56 -3.32 28.93 -7.34
C GLU A 56 -2.29 28.10 -6.56
N ALA A 57 -2.63 27.65 -5.34
CA ALA A 57 -1.76 26.81 -4.51
C ALA A 57 -1.44 25.47 -5.19
N LEU A 58 -2.45 24.80 -5.75
CA LEU A 58 -2.31 23.58 -6.53
C LEU A 58 -1.44 23.80 -7.78
N SER A 59 -1.59 24.94 -8.45
CA SER A 59 -0.76 25.28 -9.62
C SER A 59 0.71 25.46 -9.24
N LEU A 60 1.00 26.21 -8.15
CA LEU A 60 2.37 26.38 -7.66
C LEU A 60 2.96 25.05 -7.19
N LEU A 61 2.19 24.24 -6.46
CA LEU A 61 2.59 22.93 -5.98
C LEU A 61 2.97 21.99 -7.14
N ALA A 62 2.16 21.96 -8.20
CA ALA A 62 2.44 21.15 -9.39
C ALA A 62 3.73 21.60 -10.08
N ARG A 63 3.96 22.92 -10.20
CA ARG A 63 5.18 23.49 -10.82
C ARG A 63 6.43 23.22 -9.98
N VAL A 64 6.36 23.42 -8.66
CA VAL A 64 7.45 23.09 -7.72
C VAL A 64 7.78 21.60 -7.78
N GLY A 65 6.76 20.74 -7.78
CA GLY A 65 6.93 19.30 -7.95
C GLY A 65 7.61 18.93 -9.26
N GLY A 66 7.24 19.59 -10.37
CA GLY A 66 7.88 19.42 -11.67
C GLY A 66 9.38 19.77 -11.65
N VAL A 67 9.75 20.90 -11.06
CA VAL A 67 11.17 21.30 -10.92
C VAL A 67 11.93 20.29 -10.05
N LEU A 68 11.37 19.86 -8.92
CA LEU A 68 12.00 18.88 -8.03
C LEU A 68 12.29 17.52 -8.71
N LEU A 69 11.47 17.11 -9.69
CA LEU A 69 11.71 15.89 -10.46
C LEU A 69 12.90 16.00 -11.43
N THR A 70 13.24 17.22 -11.86
CA THR A 70 14.38 17.47 -12.76
C THR A 70 15.72 17.61 -12.02
N LEU A 71 15.67 18.02 -10.75
CA LEU A 71 16.86 18.27 -9.94
C LEU A 71 17.35 16.99 -9.25
N PRO A 72 18.68 16.78 -9.15
CA PRO A 72 19.24 15.66 -8.39
C PRO A 72 18.91 15.83 -6.90
N LYS A 73 18.55 14.71 -6.24
CA LYS A 73 18.19 14.72 -4.82
C LYS A 73 19.39 15.03 -3.93
N LYS A 74 19.21 15.97 -3.00
CA LYS A 74 20.20 16.33 -1.98
C LYS A 74 19.50 16.41 -0.62
N ASP A 75 20.02 15.72 0.39
CA ASP A 75 19.44 15.74 1.74
C ASP A 75 20.34 16.56 2.67
N ASP A 76 19.84 17.69 3.18
CA ASP A 76 20.50 18.58 4.14
C ASP A 76 19.50 19.01 5.23
N PRO A 77 19.37 18.22 6.31
CA PRO A 77 18.34 18.43 7.32
C PRO A 77 18.54 19.70 8.16
N GLU A 78 19.77 20.22 8.27
CA GLU A 78 20.05 21.46 9.01
C GLU A 78 19.53 22.68 8.23
N LYS A 79 19.82 22.76 6.92
CA LYS A 79 19.25 23.82 6.07
C LYS A 79 17.73 23.73 5.98
N GLN A 80 17.20 22.51 5.91
CA GLN A 80 15.76 22.30 5.87
C GLN A 80 15.07 22.90 7.11
N ALA A 81 15.60 22.66 8.31
CA ALA A 81 15.03 23.18 9.55
C ALA A 81 15.05 24.73 9.61
N ILE A 82 16.13 25.36 9.13
CA ILE A 82 16.24 26.83 9.10
C ILE A 82 15.23 27.45 8.15
N ILE A 83 15.04 26.86 6.97
CA ILE A 83 14.09 27.35 5.96
C ILE A 83 12.66 27.14 6.46
N ASP A 84 12.37 26.00 7.08
CA ASP A 84 11.06 25.66 7.65
C ASP A 84 10.66 26.63 8.76
N GLU A 85 11.58 26.95 9.68
CA GLU A 85 11.34 27.96 10.73
C GLU A 85 11.02 29.35 10.14
N LYS A 86 11.73 29.75 9.07
CA LYS A 86 11.50 31.01 8.37
C LYS A 86 10.14 31.05 7.68
N LEU A 87 9.77 29.98 6.97
CA LEU A 87 8.49 29.90 6.24
C LEU A 87 7.30 29.79 7.20
N HIS A 88 7.45 29.09 8.34
CA HIS A 88 6.40 29.03 9.36
C HIS A 88 6.06 30.39 10.00
N ALA A 89 6.97 31.37 9.94
CA ALA A 89 6.70 32.72 10.42
C ALA A 89 5.98 33.61 9.38
N MET A 90 5.87 33.15 8.12
CA MET A 90 5.24 33.88 7.02
C MET A 90 3.75 33.56 6.92
N THR A 91 2.97 34.45 6.31
CA THR A 91 1.56 34.18 5.96
C THR A 91 1.47 33.34 4.68
N ASP A 92 0.35 32.65 4.45
CA ASP A 92 0.14 31.85 3.24
C ASP A 92 0.40 32.63 1.95
N GLU A 93 -0.07 33.89 1.89
CA GLU A 93 0.15 34.77 0.73
C GLU A 93 1.63 35.07 0.51
N GLN A 94 2.41 35.19 1.58
CA GLN A 94 3.86 35.39 1.49
C GLN A 94 4.59 34.11 1.05
N VAL A 95 4.16 32.95 1.53
CA VAL A 95 4.71 31.64 1.10
C VAL A 95 4.42 31.41 -0.38
N MET A 96 3.19 31.65 -0.81
CA MET A 96 2.77 31.58 -2.22
C MET A 96 3.56 32.54 -3.11
N ALA A 97 3.77 33.79 -2.66
CA ALA A 97 4.58 34.76 -3.37
C ALA A 97 6.05 34.32 -3.47
N ARG A 98 6.62 33.77 -2.39
CA ARG A 98 7.98 33.24 -2.38
C ARG A 98 8.12 32.05 -3.33
N ALA A 99 7.16 31.13 -3.35
CA ALA A 99 7.15 30.02 -4.30
C ALA A 99 7.11 30.52 -5.76
N ALA A 100 6.29 31.53 -6.05
CA ALA A 100 6.23 32.12 -7.38
C ALA A 100 7.55 32.81 -7.79
N GLU A 101 8.23 33.49 -6.85
CA GLU A 101 9.55 34.10 -7.04
C GLU A 101 10.61 33.04 -7.37
N VAL A 102 10.73 31.99 -6.55
CA VAL A 102 11.70 30.89 -6.77
C VAL A 102 11.44 30.20 -8.11
N LEU A 103 10.17 29.93 -8.45
CA LEU A 103 9.82 29.35 -9.74
C LEU A 103 10.24 30.25 -10.91
N SER A 104 10.10 31.58 -10.78
CA SER A 104 10.50 32.51 -11.85
C SER A 104 12.00 32.47 -12.15
N GLU A 105 12.83 32.12 -11.16
CA GLU A 105 14.29 32.01 -11.33
C GLU A 105 14.73 30.65 -11.88
N VAL A 106 14.08 29.57 -11.44
CA VAL A 106 14.60 28.20 -11.65
C VAL A 106 13.83 27.42 -12.72
N GLU A 107 12.53 27.69 -12.93
CA GLU A 107 11.66 26.85 -13.77
C GLU A 107 12.07 26.85 -15.24
N TRP A 108 12.38 28.02 -15.81
CA TRP A 108 12.81 28.10 -17.21
C TRP A 108 14.15 27.38 -17.43
N THR A 109 15.14 27.66 -16.57
CA THR A 109 16.48 27.10 -16.66
C THR A 109 16.46 25.57 -16.51
N THR A 110 15.74 25.05 -15.52
CA THR A 110 15.63 23.59 -15.30
C THR A 110 14.91 22.89 -16.45
N LYS A 111 13.83 23.49 -16.96
CA LYS A 111 13.09 22.94 -18.12
C LYS A 111 13.94 22.92 -19.38
N GLU A 112 14.70 23.98 -19.65
CA GLU A 112 15.60 24.06 -20.80
C GLU A 112 16.73 23.04 -20.70
N LEU A 113 17.38 22.93 -19.54
CA LEU A 113 18.42 21.94 -19.28
C LEU A 113 17.90 20.50 -19.41
N ALA A 114 16.72 20.22 -18.87
CA ALA A 114 16.08 18.91 -19.00
C ALA A 114 15.75 18.56 -20.46
N THR A 115 15.26 19.54 -21.24
CA THR A 115 14.95 19.35 -22.66
C THR A 115 16.22 19.09 -23.47
N ARG A 116 17.26 19.92 -23.29
CA ARG A 116 18.56 19.74 -23.95
C ARG A 116 19.20 18.40 -23.60
N LYS A 117 19.16 17.99 -22.33
CA LYS A 117 19.67 16.69 -21.89
C LYS A 117 18.93 15.55 -22.60
N SER A 118 17.60 15.59 -22.62
CA SER A 118 16.79 14.57 -23.30
C SER A 118 17.09 14.49 -24.80
N GLU A 119 17.32 15.62 -25.46
CA GLU A 119 17.71 15.66 -26.87
C GLU A 119 19.08 15.00 -27.10
N ARG A 120 20.07 15.29 -26.23
CA ARG A 120 21.41 14.66 -26.32
C ARG A 120 21.38 13.17 -26.04
N GLU A 121 20.60 12.73 -25.06
CA GLU A 121 20.40 11.31 -24.77
C GLU A 121 19.76 10.59 -25.96
N PHE A 122 18.73 11.20 -26.57
CA PHE A 122 18.13 10.67 -27.79
C PHE A 122 19.13 10.60 -28.95
N ASN A 123 19.96 11.63 -29.14
CA ASN A 123 21.00 11.64 -30.16
C ASN A 123 22.04 10.53 -29.95
N ILE A 124 22.47 10.27 -28.71
CA ILE A 124 23.37 9.15 -28.40
C ILE A 124 22.74 7.81 -28.77
N ILE A 125 21.46 7.62 -28.44
CA ILE A 125 20.72 6.40 -28.78
C ILE A 125 20.64 6.23 -30.30
N ALA A 126 20.34 7.31 -31.04
CA ALA A 126 20.29 7.29 -32.50
C ALA A 126 21.65 6.98 -33.13
N LEU A 127 22.72 7.63 -32.66
CA LEU A 127 24.11 7.39 -33.08
C LEU A 127 24.53 5.94 -32.86
N GLY A 128 24.17 5.34 -31.71
CA GLY A 128 24.45 3.93 -31.44
C GLY A 128 23.71 2.96 -32.38
N ARG A 129 22.55 3.35 -32.92
CA ARG A 129 21.87 2.55 -33.97
C ARG A 129 22.63 2.62 -35.29
N TYR A 130 23.08 3.81 -35.69
CA TYR A 130 23.89 3.99 -36.90
C TYR A 130 25.22 3.24 -36.81
N GLU A 131 25.91 3.30 -35.67
CA GLU A 131 27.17 2.57 -35.39
C GLU A 131 27.01 1.07 -35.63
N LYS A 132 26.02 0.43 -34.97
CA LYS A 132 25.74 -1.01 -35.12
C LYS A 132 25.47 -1.42 -36.56
N VAL A 133 24.71 -0.59 -37.27
CA VAL A 133 24.38 -0.83 -38.68
C VAL A 133 25.64 -0.72 -39.55
N ILE A 134 26.41 0.36 -39.40
CA ILE A 134 27.64 0.58 -40.18
C ILE A 134 28.69 -0.50 -39.92
N GLU A 135 28.89 -0.93 -38.67
CA GLU A 135 29.84 -1.98 -38.31
C GLU A 135 29.54 -3.32 -39.02
N ARG A 136 28.26 -3.66 -39.15
CA ARG A 136 27.82 -4.88 -39.85
C ARG A 136 28.00 -4.78 -41.36
N ILE A 137 27.81 -3.59 -41.92
CA ILE A 137 27.91 -3.32 -43.37
C ILE A 137 29.36 -3.18 -43.82
N ARG A 138 30.30 -2.84 -42.92
CA ARG A 138 31.73 -2.69 -43.22
C ARG A 138 32.33 -3.86 -44.02
N HIS A 139 31.81 -5.07 -43.86
CA HIS A 139 32.28 -6.25 -44.59
C HIS A 139 31.95 -6.24 -46.10
N ILE A 140 30.98 -5.41 -46.52
CA ILE A 140 30.50 -5.27 -47.91
C ILE A 140 31.17 -4.06 -48.61
N GLU A 141 31.94 -3.24 -47.87
CA GLU A 141 32.58 -2.00 -48.36
C GLU A 141 33.47 -2.21 -49.61
N HIS A 142 34.10 -3.36 -49.75
CA HIS A 142 35.00 -3.64 -50.87
C HIS A 142 34.30 -3.73 -52.23
N GLU A 143 32.98 -3.89 -52.27
CA GLU A 143 32.21 -4.03 -53.51
C GLU A 143 31.45 -2.74 -53.90
N LEU A 144 31.48 -1.70 -53.05
CA LEU A 144 30.65 -0.52 -53.22
C LEU A 144 31.41 0.63 -53.90
N PRO A 145 30.94 1.13 -55.07
CA PRO A 145 31.53 2.29 -55.72
C PRO A 145 31.28 3.57 -54.90
N VAL A 146 32.18 4.55 -55.03
CA VAL A 146 32.04 5.88 -54.41
C VAL A 146 30.69 6.50 -54.82
N LEU A 147 29.83 6.76 -53.83
CA LEU A 147 28.38 6.98 -53.98
C LEU A 147 27.97 8.39 -54.45
N GLU A 148 28.76 9.09 -55.28
CA GLU A 148 28.46 10.50 -55.62
C GLU A 148 27.07 10.71 -56.29
N ASN A 149 26.50 9.68 -56.94
CA ASN A 149 25.18 9.71 -57.59
C ASN A 149 24.19 8.62 -57.13
N TYR A 150 24.55 7.86 -56.09
CA TYR A 150 23.73 6.76 -55.57
C TYR A 150 23.30 7.07 -54.13
N GLU A 151 22.06 6.76 -53.81
CA GLU A 151 21.51 6.86 -52.47
C GLU A 151 21.48 5.48 -51.82
N VAL A 152 21.85 5.43 -50.54
CA VAL A 152 21.88 4.20 -49.74
C VAL A 152 20.85 4.30 -48.65
N ASN A 153 19.79 3.51 -48.77
CA ASN A 153 18.79 3.37 -47.73
C ASN A 153 19.01 2.08 -46.97
N ILE A 154 18.93 2.18 -45.64
CA ILE A 154 19.04 1.03 -44.75
C ILE A 154 17.67 0.78 -44.15
N LEU A 155 17.10 -0.37 -44.50
CA LEU A 155 15.82 -0.85 -44.02
C LEU A 155 16.07 -1.78 -42.84
N ILE A 156 15.46 -1.52 -41.70
CA ILE A 156 15.47 -2.46 -40.58
C ILE A 156 14.16 -3.25 -40.62
N VAL A 157 14.27 -4.56 -40.81
CA VAL A 157 13.14 -5.48 -40.90
C VAL A 157 13.27 -6.52 -39.79
N GLN A 158 12.18 -6.82 -39.09
CA GLN A 158 12.19 -7.93 -38.13
C GLN A 158 12.30 -9.26 -38.88
N LYS A 159 13.07 -10.22 -38.36
CA LYS A 159 13.34 -11.49 -39.05
C LYS A 159 12.08 -12.30 -39.35
N GLU A 160 11.03 -12.11 -38.56
CA GLU A 160 9.68 -12.66 -38.75
C GLU A 160 9.09 -12.30 -40.12
N PHE A 161 9.47 -11.13 -40.65
CA PHE A 161 8.99 -10.57 -41.91
C PHE A 161 10.02 -10.66 -43.03
N LYS A 162 10.97 -11.61 -42.97
CA LYS A 162 12.00 -11.80 -44.01
C LYS A 162 11.41 -11.94 -45.41
N GLY A 163 10.25 -12.58 -45.57
CA GLY A 163 9.56 -12.73 -46.86
C GLY A 163 9.03 -11.42 -47.46
N VAL A 164 8.96 -10.34 -46.67
CA VAL A 164 8.59 -8.99 -47.16
C VAL A 164 9.72 -8.38 -47.98
N LEU A 165 10.98 -8.77 -47.75
CA LEU A 165 12.11 -8.26 -48.54
C LEU A 165 12.07 -8.69 -50.00
N ASP A 166 11.51 -9.86 -50.29
CA ASP A 166 11.33 -10.35 -51.67
C ASP A 166 10.25 -9.53 -52.39
N LEU A 167 9.16 -9.19 -51.68
CA LEU A 167 8.11 -8.28 -52.20
C LEU A 167 8.64 -6.86 -52.43
N ILE A 168 9.47 -6.35 -51.53
CA ILE A 168 10.13 -5.05 -51.67
C ILE A 168 11.08 -5.08 -52.87
N ARG A 169 11.87 -6.15 -53.03
CA ARG A 169 12.77 -6.34 -54.18
C ARG A 169 12.00 -6.26 -55.49
N ASP A 170 10.90 -7.01 -55.64
CA ASP A 170 10.11 -7.06 -56.87
C ASP A 170 9.55 -5.68 -57.27
N GLU A 171 9.16 -4.86 -56.29
CA GLU A 171 8.64 -3.52 -56.57
C GLU A 171 9.75 -2.50 -56.83
N LEU A 172 10.89 -2.63 -56.14
CA LEU A 172 12.08 -1.81 -56.42
C LEU A 172 12.64 -2.06 -57.83
N VAL A 173 12.58 -3.30 -58.35
CA VAL A 173 12.92 -3.61 -59.76
C VAL A 173 12.08 -2.76 -60.71
N LYS A 174 10.77 -2.66 -60.46
CA LYS A 174 9.83 -1.91 -61.31
C LYS A 174 10.06 -0.41 -61.27
N ILE A 175 10.34 0.13 -60.09
CA ILE A 175 10.56 1.58 -59.88
C ILE A 175 11.92 2.00 -60.48
N THR A 176 12.96 1.21 -60.26
CA THR A 176 14.34 1.58 -60.64
C THR A 176 14.75 1.08 -62.04
N ASN A 177 13.87 0.36 -62.75
CA ASN A 177 14.17 -0.35 -64.00
C ASN A 177 15.40 -1.26 -63.88
N ASP A 178 15.44 -2.08 -62.83
CA ASP A 178 16.53 -3.02 -62.53
C ASP A 178 17.89 -2.36 -62.21
N HIS A 179 17.91 -1.03 -61.98
CA HIS A 179 19.09 -0.30 -61.54
C HIS A 179 19.10 -0.09 -60.02
N PHE A 180 19.03 -1.19 -59.26
CA PHE A 180 19.20 -1.18 -57.81
C PHE A 180 19.93 -2.44 -57.33
N GLU A 181 20.55 -2.34 -56.16
CA GLU A 181 21.18 -3.46 -55.48
C GLU A 181 20.61 -3.57 -54.06
N LEU A 182 20.19 -4.78 -53.68
CA LEU A 182 19.65 -5.08 -52.34
C LEU A 182 20.46 -6.18 -51.67
N ALA A 183 21.24 -5.79 -50.66
CA ALA A 183 21.98 -6.70 -49.78
C ALA A 183 21.28 -6.79 -48.43
N HIS A 184 21.43 -7.90 -47.70
CA HIS A 184 20.88 -8.01 -46.34
C HIS A 184 21.87 -8.68 -45.38
N THR A 185 21.80 -8.28 -44.11
CA THR A 185 22.65 -8.83 -43.04
C THR A 185 21.89 -8.80 -41.71
N ASP A 186 22.19 -9.75 -40.82
CA ASP A 186 21.52 -9.82 -39.52
C ASP A 186 22.11 -8.78 -38.54
N ILE A 187 21.24 -8.01 -37.86
CA ILE A 187 21.65 -6.99 -36.88
C ILE A 187 21.76 -7.63 -35.48
N ASP A 188 20.70 -8.32 -35.05
CA ASP A 188 20.55 -9.01 -33.76
C ASP A 188 19.72 -10.31 -33.90
N GLU A 189 19.26 -10.90 -32.78
CA GLU A 189 18.46 -12.14 -32.80
C GLU A 189 17.07 -11.95 -33.44
N GLU A 190 16.52 -10.74 -33.42
CA GLU A 190 15.14 -10.44 -33.81
C GLU A 190 15.05 -9.58 -35.10
N SER A 191 16.13 -8.91 -35.50
CA SER A 191 16.15 -7.89 -36.56
C SER A 191 17.25 -8.13 -37.60
N MET A 192 16.96 -7.78 -38.84
CA MET A 192 17.88 -7.79 -39.98
C MET A 192 17.90 -6.42 -40.69
N ALA A 193 19.07 -6.02 -41.19
CA ALA A 193 19.27 -4.85 -42.03
C ALA A 193 19.21 -5.28 -43.49
N ALA A 194 18.47 -4.57 -44.32
CA ALA A 194 18.57 -4.64 -45.77
C ALA A 194 19.05 -3.29 -46.31
N ILE A 195 20.07 -3.30 -47.17
CA ILE A 195 20.68 -2.13 -47.78
C ILE A 195 20.16 -2.06 -49.21
N ALA A 196 19.41 -1.02 -49.53
CA ALA A 196 18.96 -0.73 -50.87
C ALA A 196 19.83 0.42 -51.44
N ILE A 197 20.48 0.15 -52.56
CA ILE A 197 21.33 1.12 -53.28
C ILE A 197 20.69 1.38 -54.63
N PHE A 198 20.36 2.63 -54.91
CA PHE A 198 19.73 3.03 -56.17
C PHE A 198 20.17 4.43 -56.58
N HIS A 199 20.00 4.77 -57.86
CA HIS A 199 20.40 6.09 -58.36
C HIS A 199 19.49 7.19 -57.78
N LYS A 200 20.05 8.33 -57.34
CA LYS A 200 19.34 9.43 -56.68
C LYS A 200 18.11 9.97 -57.44
N LYS A 201 18.08 9.76 -58.76
CA LYS A 201 16.93 10.07 -59.64
C LYS A 201 15.62 9.38 -59.22
N TYR A 202 15.70 8.22 -58.58
CA TYR A 202 14.54 7.41 -58.17
C TYR A 202 14.19 7.56 -56.68
N SER A 203 14.87 8.46 -55.95
CA SER A 203 14.74 8.66 -54.51
C SER A 203 13.30 8.88 -54.04
N ASP A 204 12.61 9.87 -54.61
CA ASP A 204 11.25 10.24 -54.19
C ASP A 204 10.25 9.09 -54.37
N GLU A 205 10.36 8.34 -55.47
CA GLU A 205 9.47 7.22 -55.79
C GLU A 205 9.73 6.01 -54.88
N VAL A 206 10.99 5.71 -54.60
CA VAL A 206 11.39 4.63 -53.69
C VAL A 206 10.94 4.93 -52.26
N HIS A 207 11.11 6.17 -51.79
CA HIS A 207 10.67 6.56 -50.45
C HIS A 207 9.14 6.54 -50.31
N ALA A 208 8.40 7.00 -51.33
CA ALA A 208 6.94 6.94 -51.32
C ALA A 208 6.43 5.49 -51.19
N PHE A 209 7.08 4.56 -51.90
CA PHE A 209 6.78 3.13 -51.79
C PHE A 209 7.11 2.57 -50.41
N LEU A 210 8.33 2.77 -49.91
CA LEU A 210 8.75 2.25 -48.60
C LEU A 210 7.89 2.78 -47.45
N PHE A 211 7.47 4.06 -47.54
CA PHE A 211 6.53 4.66 -46.61
C PHE A 211 5.14 4.00 -46.69
N SER A 212 4.61 3.79 -47.91
CA SER A 212 3.32 3.09 -48.10
C SER A 212 3.33 1.64 -47.60
N ALA A 213 4.49 0.99 -47.64
CA ALA A 213 4.70 -0.37 -47.17
C ALA A 213 4.94 -0.47 -45.65
N ASN A 214 4.93 0.68 -44.94
CA ASN A 214 5.15 0.78 -43.50
C ASN A 214 6.49 0.17 -43.03
N VAL A 215 7.53 0.30 -43.86
CA VAL A 215 8.88 -0.21 -43.56
C VAL A 215 9.66 0.85 -42.79
N ASN A 216 10.25 0.47 -41.65
CA ASN A 216 11.09 1.37 -40.86
C ASN A 216 12.41 1.65 -41.60
N GLU A 217 12.48 2.81 -42.24
CA GLU A 217 13.65 3.31 -42.94
C GLU A 217 14.57 4.06 -41.97
N VAL A 218 15.82 3.63 -41.88
CA VAL A 218 16.88 4.35 -41.18
C VAL A 218 17.68 5.11 -42.23
N ARG A 219 17.34 6.40 -42.40
CA ARG A 219 18.13 7.30 -43.25
C ARG A 219 19.40 7.70 -42.53
N LEU A 220 20.51 7.61 -43.25
CA LEU A 220 21.75 8.25 -42.84
C LEU A 220 21.54 9.78 -42.94
N PRO A 221 21.79 10.54 -41.87
CA PRO A 221 21.82 11.99 -41.94
C PRO A 221 22.70 12.47 -43.10
N SER A 222 22.33 13.59 -43.73
CA SER A 222 23.05 14.13 -44.89
C SER A 222 24.53 14.39 -44.63
N GLU A 223 24.91 14.62 -43.37
CA GLU A 223 26.29 14.78 -42.91
C GLU A 223 27.17 13.53 -43.15
N PHE A 224 26.58 12.33 -43.25
CA PHE A 224 27.31 11.09 -43.49
C PHE A 224 27.36 10.68 -44.97
N MET A 225 26.64 11.40 -45.85
CA MET A 225 26.61 11.07 -47.29
C MET A 225 27.96 11.38 -47.95
N GLY A 226 28.46 10.42 -48.74
CA GLY A 226 29.72 10.56 -49.49
C GLY A 226 31.01 10.37 -48.66
N MET A 227 30.89 10.06 -47.36
CA MET A 227 32.02 9.71 -46.49
C MET A 227 32.36 8.22 -46.59
N LYS A 228 33.60 7.84 -46.28
CA LYS A 228 33.97 6.42 -46.09
C LYS A 228 33.42 5.91 -44.76
N PHE A 229 33.10 4.62 -44.67
CA PHE A 229 32.52 4.04 -43.44
C PHE A 229 33.42 4.22 -42.21
N ASN A 230 34.73 4.11 -42.36
CA ASN A 230 35.67 4.39 -41.26
C ASN A 230 35.60 5.85 -40.79
N ASP A 231 35.49 6.81 -41.72
CA ASP A 231 35.40 8.24 -41.39
C ASP A 231 34.04 8.55 -40.72
N MET A 232 32.96 7.86 -41.12
CA MET A 232 31.66 7.94 -40.46
C MET A 232 31.70 7.42 -39.02
N LEU A 233 32.32 6.26 -38.78
CA LEU A 233 32.45 5.70 -37.43
C LEU A 233 33.26 6.61 -36.50
N ILE A 234 34.35 7.21 -37.02
CA ILE A 234 35.14 8.20 -36.28
C ILE A 234 34.28 9.43 -35.94
N LEU A 235 33.49 9.94 -36.90
CA LEU A 235 32.60 11.07 -36.68
C LEU A 235 31.49 10.75 -35.67
N ILE A 236 30.88 9.57 -35.75
CA ILE A 236 29.87 9.09 -34.80
C ILE A 236 30.45 9.03 -33.39
N GLU A 237 31.65 8.48 -33.23
CA GLU A 237 32.32 8.42 -31.93
C GLU A 237 32.62 9.82 -31.38
N GLN A 238 33.12 10.72 -32.23
CA GLN A 238 33.36 12.12 -31.85
C GLN A 238 32.08 12.83 -31.40
N ARG A 239 30.97 12.68 -32.14
CA ARG A 239 29.67 13.26 -31.78
C ARG A 239 29.12 12.65 -30.50
N ARG A 240 29.29 11.35 -30.29
CA ARG A 240 28.89 10.65 -29.06
C ARG A 240 29.67 11.19 -27.86
N GLN A 241 30.99 11.35 -27.98
CA GLN A 241 31.83 11.93 -26.94
C GLN A 241 31.45 13.39 -26.65
N GLN A 242 31.21 14.20 -27.69
CA GLN A 242 30.74 15.57 -27.53
C GLN A 242 29.40 15.64 -26.78
N ALA A 243 28.41 14.83 -27.20
CA ALA A 243 27.11 14.78 -26.54
C ALA A 243 27.19 14.31 -25.08
N MET A 244 28.08 13.34 -24.79
CA MET A 244 28.34 12.90 -23.41
C MET A 244 28.95 14.01 -22.56
N GLU A 245 29.87 14.80 -23.11
CA GLU A 245 30.46 15.93 -22.38
C GLU A 245 29.43 17.05 -22.15
N GLU A 246 28.60 17.38 -23.16
CA GLU A 246 27.49 18.32 -22.99
C GLU A 246 26.49 17.84 -21.92
N ILE A 247 26.20 16.55 -21.83
CA ILE A 247 25.36 15.98 -20.75
C ILE A 247 26.05 16.12 -19.39
N ARG A 248 27.37 15.94 -19.30
CA ARG A 248 28.12 16.15 -18.04
C ARG A 248 28.06 17.61 -17.60
N GLU A 249 28.23 18.54 -18.52
CA GLU A 249 28.09 19.99 -18.26
C GLU A 249 26.68 20.32 -17.76
N ILE A 250 25.63 19.82 -18.44
CA ILE A 250 24.24 20.02 -18.02
C ILE A 250 23.99 19.42 -16.63
N ASN A 251 24.48 18.21 -16.35
CA ASN A 251 24.34 17.60 -15.02
C ASN A 251 25.06 18.40 -13.94
N ALA A 252 26.23 18.99 -14.25
CA ALA A 252 26.94 19.85 -13.31
C ALA A 252 26.18 21.17 -13.05
N GLU A 253 25.51 21.73 -14.06
CA GLU A 253 24.61 22.88 -13.89
C GLU A 253 23.38 22.53 -13.04
N LEU A 254 22.72 21.40 -13.30
CA LEU A 254 21.61 20.91 -12.48
C LEU A 254 22.02 20.63 -11.04
N GLU A 255 23.24 20.11 -10.82
CA GLU A 255 23.79 19.89 -9.48
C GLU A 255 24.00 21.22 -8.73
N LYS A 256 24.50 22.26 -9.39
CA LYS A 256 24.63 23.60 -8.79
C LYS A 256 23.27 24.15 -8.37
N LEU A 257 22.27 24.07 -9.24
CA LEU A 257 20.90 24.49 -8.93
C LEU A 257 20.29 23.68 -7.79
N SER A 258 20.57 22.37 -7.72
CA SER A 258 20.11 21.53 -6.61
C SER A 258 20.73 21.93 -5.27
N VAL A 259 22.03 22.28 -5.24
CA VAL A 259 22.69 22.71 -3.99
C VAL A 259 22.03 23.95 -3.38
N GLU A 260 21.59 24.86 -4.25
CA GLU A 260 21.02 26.15 -3.87
C GLU A 260 19.54 26.04 -3.54
N TRP A 261 18.75 25.42 -4.42
CA TRP A 261 17.29 25.52 -4.39
C TRP A 261 16.56 24.26 -3.93
N TYR A 262 17.19 23.08 -3.92
CA TYR A 262 16.48 21.81 -3.67
C TYR A 262 15.81 21.78 -2.28
N GLN A 263 16.51 22.24 -1.25
CA GLN A 263 15.97 22.30 0.12
C GLN A 263 14.81 23.29 0.23
N GLU A 264 14.95 24.48 -0.36
CA GLU A 264 13.89 25.50 -0.31
C GLU A 264 12.64 25.03 -1.07
N LEU A 265 12.80 24.45 -2.26
CA LEU A 265 11.71 23.86 -3.03
C LEU A 265 11.03 22.69 -2.29
N LEU A 266 11.80 21.87 -1.57
CA LEU A 266 11.25 20.76 -0.77
C LEU A 266 10.38 21.25 0.38
N VAL A 267 10.83 22.27 1.12
CA VAL A 267 10.05 22.86 2.21
C VAL A 267 8.84 23.61 1.66
N LEU A 268 9.01 24.42 0.61
CA LEU A 268 7.91 25.11 -0.06
C LEU A 268 6.85 24.13 -0.54
N LYS A 269 7.24 22.98 -1.10
CA LYS A 269 6.30 21.93 -1.49
C LYS A 269 5.44 21.47 -0.30
N GLY A 270 6.05 21.18 0.85
CA GLY A 270 5.32 20.76 2.05
C GLY A 270 4.34 21.83 2.55
N HIS A 271 4.77 23.09 2.61
CA HIS A 271 3.88 24.19 3.00
C HIS A 271 2.76 24.42 1.98
N LEU A 272 3.02 24.30 0.68
CA LEU A 272 1.99 24.41 -0.35
C LEU A 272 0.99 23.24 -0.29
N GLU A 273 1.44 22.03 0.10
CA GLU A 273 0.57 20.88 0.37
C GLU A 273 -0.38 21.20 1.56
N ASP A 274 0.17 21.70 2.66
CA ASP A 274 -0.60 22.11 3.84
C ASP A 274 -1.62 23.23 3.49
N ILE A 275 -1.16 24.27 2.80
CA ILE A 275 -1.99 25.40 2.35
C ILE A 275 -3.09 24.92 1.41
N SER A 276 -2.78 24.01 0.47
CA SER A 276 -3.77 23.45 -0.45
C SER A 276 -4.79 22.58 0.29
N GLU A 277 -4.39 21.80 1.28
CA GLU A 277 -5.31 20.99 2.09
C GLU A 277 -6.21 21.87 2.96
N GLU A 278 -5.67 22.97 3.49
CA GLU A 278 -6.42 23.99 4.21
C GLU A 278 -7.46 24.67 3.29
N TYR A 279 -7.06 25.16 2.11
CA TYR A 279 -7.97 25.77 1.14
C TYR A 279 -9.03 24.80 0.59
N ASN A 280 -8.69 23.55 0.33
CA ASN A 280 -9.67 22.52 -0.03
C ASN A 280 -10.71 22.30 1.08
N THR A 281 -10.33 22.54 2.33
CA THR A 281 -11.27 22.46 3.44
C THR A 281 -12.28 23.61 3.44
N PHE A 282 -11.89 24.82 3.01
CA PHE A 282 -12.83 25.93 2.83
C PHE A 282 -13.91 25.66 1.78
N ASN A 283 -13.61 24.84 0.75
CA ASN A 283 -14.62 24.42 -0.25
C ASN A 283 -15.76 23.57 0.33
N LYS A 284 -15.60 23.02 1.53
CA LYS A 284 -16.64 22.26 2.23
C LYS A 284 -17.61 23.16 2.98
N PHE A 285 -17.28 24.44 3.16
CA PHE A 285 -18.14 25.41 3.82
C PHE A 285 -19.16 25.99 2.84
N GLY A 286 -20.35 26.30 3.34
CA GLY A 286 -21.36 27.02 2.58
C GLY A 286 -21.41 28.48 2.98
N GLU A 287 -21.41 29.39 2.00
CA GLU A 287 -21.64 30.81 2.24
C GLU A 287 -22.92 31.30 1.56
N SER A 288 -23.70 32.08 2.31
CA SER A 288 -24.77 32.94 1.77
C SER A 288 -24.28 34.39 1.67
N GLU A 289 -25.17 35.32 1.30
CA GLU A 289 -24.84 36.75 1.20
C GLU A 289 -24.34 37.35 2.53
N TYR A 290 -24.87 36.88 3.67
CA TYR A 290 -24.58 37.47 5.00
C TYR A 290 -24.08 36.48 6.06
N ALA A 291 -24.24 35.18 5.84
CA ALA A 291 -23.94 34.14 6.82
C ALA A 291 -23.15 32.98 6.21
N PHE A 292 -22.33 32.33 7.03
CA PHE A 292 -21.65 31.08 6.69
C PHE A 292 -22.28 29.89 7.43
N VAL A 293 -22.09 28.71 6.88
CA VAL A 293 -22.53 27.43 7.44
C VAL A 293 -21.38 26.44 7.35
N ILE A 294 -21.02 25.84 8.48
CA ILE A 294 -20.07 24.72 8.56
C ILE A 294 -20.82 23.52 9.12
N MET A 295 -20.72 22.37 8.46
CA MET A 295 -21.27 21.11 8.97
C MET A 295 -20.17 20.09 9.21
N GLY A 296 -20.39 19.25 10.22
CA GLY A 296 -19.43 18.22 10.55
C GLY A 296 -19.83 17.34 11.71
N TRP A 297 -18.99 16.36 11.99
CA TRP A 297 -19.15 15.42 13.09
C TRP A 297 -18.15 15.68 14.21
N VAL A 298 -18.63 15.62 15.45
CA VAL A 298 -17.82 15.78 16.66
C VAL A 298 -18.09 14.61 17.60
N PRO A 299 -17.05 13.99 18.19
CA PRO A 299 -17.24 13.03 19.27
C PRO A 299 -17.98 13.69 20.45
N ALA A 300 -18.98 13.03 21.02
CA ALA A 300 -19.83 13.60 22.08
C ALA A 300 -19.02 14.16 23.29
N LYS A 301 -17.88 13.54 23.59
CA LYS A 301 -16.90 14.00 24.60
C LYS A 301 -16.32 15.40 24.32
N TYR A 302 -16.10 15.74 23.05
CA TYR A 302 -15.49 17.01 22.63
C TYR A 302 -16.51 18.12 22.35
N LEU A 303 -17.79 17.78 22.13
CA LEU A 303 -18.85 18.75 21.81
C LEU A 303 -18.91 19.93 22.79
N LYS A 304 -18.83 19.65 24.10
CA LYS A 304 -18.84 20.69 25.15
C LYS A 304 -17.62 21.61 25.07
N ARG A 305 -16.46 21.07 24.70
CA ARG A 305 -15.21 21.85 24.53
C ARG A 305 -15.34 22.77 23.31
N THR A 306 -15.79 22.24 22.18
CA THR A 306 -15.99 22.99 20.93
C THR A 306 -17.00 24.12 21.12
N ARG A 307 -18.17 23.83 21.74
CA ARG A 307 -19.18 24.85 22.04
C ARG A 307 -18.65 25.96 22.95
N LYS A 308 -17.90 25.62 24.01
CA LYS A 308 -17.28 26.61 24.90
C LYS A 308 -16.22 27.45 24.21
N ALA A 309 -15.42 26.85 23.31
CA ALA A 309 -14.38 27.57 22.56
C ALA A 309 -15.01 28.65 21.66
N ILE A 310 -16.04 28.29 20.90
CA ILE A 310 -16.77 29.22 20.04
C ILE A 310 -17.50 30.29 20.87
N GLN A 311 -18.22 29.89 21.92
CA GLN A 311 -18.96 30.84 22.76
C GLN A 311 -18.03 31.85 23.46
N LYS A 312 -16.81 31.43 23.85
CA LYS A 312 -15.82 32.33 24.46
C LYS A 312 -15.27 33.35 23.46
N ALA A 313 -15.08 32.96 22.21
CA ALA A 313 -14.49 33.82 21.18
C ALA A 313 -15.53 34.76 20.52
N TYR A 314 -16.77 34.30 20.33
CA TYR A 314 -17.77 34.99 19.51
C TYR A 314 -19.10 35.28 20.23
N GLY A 315 -19.28 34.85 21.48
CA GLY A 315 -20.51 35.05 22.24
C GLY A 315 -21.71 34.38 21.56
N ASP A 316 -22.82 35.12 21.44
CA ASP A 316 -24.05 34.64 20.80
C ASP A 316 -24.11 34.92 19.28
N LYS A 317 -23.04 35.46 18.69
CA LYS A 317 -22.99 35.74 17.24
C LYS A 317 -22.88 34.47 16.41
N VAL A 318 -22.22 33.44 16.95
CA VAL A 318 -21.98 32.17 16.26
C VAL A 318 -22.65 31.07 17.07
N VAL A 319 -23.54 30.33 16.42
CA VAL A 319 -24.36 29.28 17.06
C VAL A 319 -23.85 27.91 16.64
N VAL A 320 -23.71 27.01 17.61
CA VAL A 320 -23.39 25.59 17.39
C VAL A 320 -24.61 24.75 17.72
N GLU A 321 -25.32 24.35 16.67
CA GLU A 321 -26.52 23.52 16.75
C GLU A 321 -26.17 22.04 16.59
N GLU A 322 -26.88 21.18 17.31
CA GLU A 322 -26.80 19.73 17.16
C GLU A 322 -27.94 19.30 16.25
N LEU A 323 -27.61 18.65 15.13
CA LEU A 323 -28.61 18.19 14.17
C LEU A 323 -29.16 16.83 14.61
N GLU A 324 -30.46 16.64 14.42
CA GLU A 324 -31.04 15.29 14.48
C GLU A 324 -30.54 14.47 13.29
N VAL A 325 -30.10 13.25 13.57
CA VAL A 325 -29.46 12.38 12.58
C VAL A 325 -30.44 11.28 12.19
N SER A 326 -30.73 11.17 10.90
CA SER A 326 -31.52 10.06 10.35
C SER A 326 -30.72 8.74 10.45
N PRO A 327 -31.37 7.56 10.47
CA PRO A 327 -30.65 6.28 10.46
C PRO A 327 -29.66 6.14 9.28
N GLU A 328 -30.02 6.68 8.12
CA GLU A 328 -29.22 6.65 6.89
C GLU A 328 -27.98 7.56 6.99
N ASP A 329 -28.10 8.73 7.62
CA ASP A 329 -26.97 9.63 7.85
C ASP A 329 -26.03 9.09 8.94
N LEU A 330 -26.56 8.31 9.88
CA LEU A 330 -25.78 7.68 10.94
C LEU A 330 -24.86 6.57 10.40
N GLU A 331 -25.24 5.90 9.31
CA GLU A 331 -24.36 4.94 8.63
C GLU A 331 -23.14 5.60 7.99
N LYS A 332 -23.27 6.87 7.56
CA LYS A 332 -22.19 7.68 6.98
C LYS A 332 -21.31 8.36 8.02
N ALA A 333 -21.68 8.28 9.30
CA ALA A 333 -20.94 8.92 10.36
C ALA A 333 -19.50 8.37 10.45
N PRO A 334 -18.50 9.24 10.70
CA PRO A 334 -17.13 8.80 10.84
C PRO A 334 -16.91 8.01 12.13
N THR A 335 -15.99 7.05 12.11
CA THR A 335 -15.63 6.21 13.25
C THR A 335 -14.45 6.80 14.02
N PHE A 336 -14.63 6.95 15.33
CA PHE A 336 -13.59 7.39 16.26
C PHE A 336 -13.30 6.31 17.30
N TYR A 337 -12.06 5.83 17.30
CA TYR A 337 -11.56 4.89 18.30
C TYR A 337 -11.11 5.64 19.57
N ASP A 338 -11.73 5.34 20.71
CA ASP A 338 -11.22 5.72 22.05
C ASP A 338 -10.98 4.42 22.82
N ASN A 339 -9.85 3.76 22.54
CA ASN A 339 -9.46 2.51 23.21
C ASN A 339 -8.55 2.75 24.41
N PRO A 340 -8.63 1.90 25.46
CA PRO A 340 -7.71 1.97 26.59
C PRO A 340 -6.28 1.61 26.18
N TRP A 341 -5.31 1.96 27.03
CA TRP A 341 -3.88 1.89 26.73
C TRP A 341 -3.36 0.51 26.29
N PHE A 342 -3.98 -0.59 26.74
CA PHE A 342 -3.59 -1.96 26.37
C PHE A 342 -4.19 -2.42 25.03
N VAL A 343 -5.30 -1.82 24.60
CA VAL A 343 -5.94 -2.10 23.29
C VAL A 343 -5.38 -1.18 22.21
N LYS A 344 -4.98 0.03 22.58
CA LYS A 344 -4.50 1.08 21.66
C LYS A 344 -3.44 0.62 20.64
N PRO A 345 -2.41 -0.17 21.01
CA PRO A 345 -1.43 -0.66 20.03
C PRO A 345 -2.06 -1.52 18.92
N PHE A 346 -3.14 -2.24 19.22
CA PHE A 346 -3.83 -3.10 18.26
C PHE A 346 -4.69 -2.32 17.25
N GLU A 347 -4.93 -1.02 17.46
CA GLU A 347 -5.54 -0.14 16.45
C GLU A 347 -4.65 -0.05 15.19
N PHE A 348 -3.33 -0.21 15.33
CA PHE A 348 -2.44 -0.28 14.18
C PHE A 348 -2.80 -1.44 13.24
N LEU A 349 -3.16 -2.61 13.79
CA LEU A 349 -3.62 -3.75 12.98
C LEU A 349 -4.96 -3.46 12.30
N MET A 350 -5.80 -2.63 12.91
CA MET A 350 -7.05 -2.17 12.30
C MET A 350 -6.82 -1.20 11.13
N GLY A 351 -5.66 -0.55 11.06
CA GLY A 351 -5.26 0.22 9.87
C GLY A 351 -5.00 -0.64 8.62
N LEU A 352 -4.84 -1.96 8.78
CA LEU A 352 -4.68 -2.89 7.65
C LEU A 352 -6.01 -3.32 7.02
N VAL A 353 -7.13 -3.03 7.68
CA VAL A 353 -8.48 -3.29 7.17
C VAL A 353 -9.23 -1.99 6.92
N ARG A 354 -10.28 -2.06 6.10
CA ARG A 354 -11.20 -0.92 5.93
C ARG A 354 -11.81 -0.57 7.27
N PRO A 355 -12.00 0.71 7.63
CA PRO A 355 -12.60 1.11 8.90
C PRO A 355 -14.01 0.52 9.09
N PRO A 356 -14.44 0.28 10.35
CA PRO A 356 -15.77 -0.21 10.66
C PRO A 356 -16.81 0.81 10.23
N LYS A 357 -18.02 0.35 9.95
CA LYS A 357 -19.18 1.25 9.92
C LYS A 357 -19.48 1.72 11.34
N TYR A 358 -20.11 2.88 11.47
CA TYR A 358 -20.33 3.50 12.78
C TYR A 358 -21.18 2.67 13.75
N LEU A 359 -22.12 1.87 13.24
CA LEU A 359 -22.97 0.98 14.04
C LEU A 359 -22.37 -0.42 14.28
N GLU A 360 -21.20 -0.71 13.72
CA GLU A 360 -20.54 -1.99 13.93
C GLU A 360 -19.77 -2.00 15.27
N VAL A 361 -19.63 -3.19 15.84
CA VAL A 361 -18.79 -3.37 17.03
C VAL A 361 -17.30 -3.24 16.66
N ASP A 362 -16.57 -2.46 17.46
CA ASP A 362 -15.12 -2.32 17.39
C ASP A 362 -14.43 -3.68 17.61
N PRO A 363 -13.69 -4.21 16.62
CA PRO A 363 -12.99 -5.47 16.80
C PRO A 363 -11.66 -5.37 17.57
N SER A 364 -11.14 -4.15 17.79
CA SER A 364 -9.82 -3.93 18.41
C SER A 364 -9.67 -4.58 19.79
N PRO A 365 -10.67 -4.49 20.71
CA PRO A 365 -10.60 -5.17 22.00
C PRO A 365 -10.50 -6.70 21.87
N PHE A 366 -11.17 -7.29 20.89
CA PHE A 366 -11.14 -8.74 20.69
C PHE A 366 -9.78 -9.18 20.12
N ILE A 367 -9.22 -8.44 19.16
CA ILE A 367 -7.84 -8.68 18.71
C ILE A 367 -6.90 -8.60 19.91
N SER A 368 -7.00 -7.57 20.75
CA SER A 368 -6.09 -7.39 21.88
C SER A 368 -6.08 -8.57 22.87
N LEU A 369 -7.15 -9.36 22.90
CA LEU A 369 -7.27 -10.56 23.71
C LEU A 369 -6.83 -11.82 22.95
N PHE A 370 -7.41 -12.10 21.79
CA PHE A 370 -7.20 -13.37 21.07
C PHE A 370 -5.87 -13.41 20.31
N PHE A 371 -5.38 -12.27 19.79
CA PHE A 371 -4.12 -12.23 19.05
C PHE A 371 -2.92 -12.65 19.93
N PRO A 372 -2.71 -12.07 21.14
CA PRO A 372 -1.66 -12.54 22.04
C PRO A 372 -1.78 -14.01 22.41
N ILE A 373 -3.01 -14.52 22.61
CA ILE A 373 -3.25 -15.93 22.96
C ILE A 373 -2.85 -16.84 21.80
N PHE A 374 -3.30 -16.56 20.57
CA PHE A 374 -2.96 -17.37 19.40
C PHE A 374 -1.47 -17.33 19.09
N PHE A 375 -0.86 -16.16 19.22
CA PHE A 375 0.60 -16.02 19.11
C PHE A 375 1.31 -16.88 20.15
N GLY A 376 0.85 -16.84 21.41
CA GLY A 376 1.41 -17.63 22.49
C GLY A 376 1.31 -19.13 22.28
N ILE A 377 0.17 -19.64 21.78
CA ILE A 377 -0.02 -21.06 21.46
C ILE A 377 0.90 -21.51 20.31
N MET A 378 1.14 -20.63 19.33
CA MET A 378 2.01 -20.94 18.18
C MET A 378 3.50 -20.89 18.53
N VAL A 379 3.96 -19.89 19.29
CA VAL A 379 5.37 -19.81 19.71
C VAL A 379 5.67 -20.82 20.80
N GLY A 380 4.85 -20.85 21.86
CA GLY A 380 4.82 -21.93 22.85
C GLY A 380 6.14 -22.24 23.55
N ASP A 381 7.09 -21.31 23.65
CA ASP A 381 8.44 -21.57 24.20
C ASP A 381 8.90 -20.40 25.07
N ILE A 382 9.42 -20.69 26.26
CA ILE A 382 9.88 -19.69 27.23
C ILE A 382 11.11 -18.92 26.71
N GLY A 383 12.07 -19.62 26.12
CA GLY A 383 13.32 -19.04 25.63
C GLY A 383 13.08 -18.06 24.49
N TYR A 384 12.32 -18.49 23.47
CA TYR A 384 11.94 -17.60 22.38
C TYR A 384 11.02 -16.47 22.87
N GLY A 385 10.06 -16.75 23.77
CA GLY A 385 9.19 -15.73 24.35
C GLY A 385 9.96 -14.63 25.10
N LEU A 386 10.96 -14.98 25.90
CA LEU A 386 11.83 -14.03 26.59
C LEU A 386 12.70 -13.23 25.61
N ALA A 387 13.26 -13.88 24.58
CA ALA A 387 14.05 -13.22 23.56
C ALA A 387 13.21 -12.19 22.77
N ILE A 388 11.98 -12.55 22.37
CA ILE A 388 11.06 -11.64 21.67
C ILE A 388 10.66 -10.48 22.59
N LEU A 389 10.40 -10.74 23.88
CA LEU A 389 10.10 -9.68 24.85
C LEU A 389 11.25 -8.68 24.98
N ALA A 390 12.49 -9.17 25.13
CA ALA A 390 13.67 -8.32 25.23
C ALA A 390 13.88 -7.48 23.97
N LEU A 391 13.78 -8.09 22.78
CA LEU A 391 13.89 -7.39 21.50
C LEU A 391 12.79 -6.33 21.33
N SER A 392 11.56 -6.65 21.74
CA SER A 392 10.41 -5.74 21.65
C SER A 392 10.58 -4.52 22.56
N ILE A 393 11.07 -4.71 23.79
CA ILE A 393 11.35 -3.60 24.71
C ILE A 393 12.51 -2.74 24.18
N ALA A 394 13.59 -3.36 23.68
CA ALA A 394 14.72 -2.65 23.11
C ALA A 394 14.32 -1.81 21.88
N ALA A 395 13.50 -2.38 20.99
CA ALA A 395 12.97 -1.69 19.82
C ALA A 395 12.07 -0.50 20.21
N ARG A 396 11.21 -0.69 21.23
CA ARG A 396 10.34 0.38 21.73
C ARG A 396 11.10 1.58 22.27
N ILE A 397 12.22 1.35 22.97
CA ILE A 397 13.07 2.42 23.51
C ILE A 397 13.87 3.11 22.40
N LYS A 398 14.44 2.33 21.46
CA LYS A 398 15.30 2.87 20.41
C LYS A 398 14.54 3.64 19.32
N PHE A 399 13.30 3.25 19.03
CA PHE A 399 12.51 3.78 17.92
C PHE A 399 11.25 4.53 18.37
N GLU A 400 11.33 5.26 19.48
CA GLU A 400 10.19 6.00 20.05
C GLU A 400 9.54 6.99 19.06
N LYS A 401 10.35 7.60 18.18
CA LYS A 401 9.89 8.58 17.17
C LYS A 401 9.15 7.94 15.99
N VAL A 402 9.25 6.63 15.79
CA VAL A 402 8.64 5.93 14.65
C VAL A 402 7.35 5.25 15.14
N GLY A 403 6.20 5.91 14.93
CA GLY A 403 4.91 5.50 15.49
C GLY A 403 4.53 4.04 15.21
N TRP A 404 4.62 3.59 13.96
CA TRP A 404 4.25 2.21 13.59
C TRP A 404 5.15 1.16 14.25
N LEU A 405 6.45 1.45 14.41
CA LEU A 405 7.40 0.51 14.98
C LEU A 405 7.22 0.40 16.51
N ARG A 406 6.85 1.51 17.16
CA ARG A 406 6.46 1.53 18.57
C ARG A 406 5.22 0.67 18.82
N ASP A 407 4.20 0.80 17.97
CA ASP A 407 2.93 0.09 18.13
C ASP A 407 3.12 -1.42 17.87
N LEU A 408 3.86 -1.79 16.82
CA LEU A 408 4.25 -3.18 16.54
C LEU A 408 5.06 -3.81 17.68
N SER A 409 6.07 -3.08 18.20
CA SER A 409 6.89 -3.55 19.32
C SER A 409 6.04 -3.75 20.58
N SER A 410 5.03 -2.91 20.80
CA SER A 410 4.10 -3.04 21.93
C SER A 410 3.21 -4.28 21.78
N ILE A 411 2.71 -4.57 20.57
CA ILE A 411 1.94 -5.79 20.29
C ILE A 411 2.78 -7.05 20.54
N LEU A 412 4.04 -7.07 20.09
CA LEU A 412 4.94 -8.22 20.29
C LEU A 412 5.31 -8.40 21.77
N ALA A 413 5.53 -7.31 22.50
CA ALA A 413 5.78 -7.37 23.95
C ALA A 413 4.59 -7.97 24.71
N ILE A 414 3.36 -7.55 24.39
CA ILE A 414 2.14 -8.11 24.99
C ILE A 414 1.98 -9.58 24.61
N SER A 415 2.23 -9.94 23.35
CA SER A 415 2.13 -11.32 22.83
C SER A 415 3.19 -12.27 23.39
N SER A 416 4.33 -11.74 23.83
CA SER A 416 5.40 -12.54 24.44
C SER A 416 5.00 -13.10 25.81
N ILE A 417 4.09 -12.43 26.54
CA ILE A 417 3.63 -12.89 27.86
C ILE A 417 2.87 -14.22 27.74
N PRO A 418 1.84 -14.37 26.88
CA PRO A 418 1.24 -15.67 26.60
C PRO A 418 2.22 -16.70 26.06
N ALA A 419 3.19 -16.32 25.22
CA ALA A 419 4.18 -17.27 24.70
C ALA A 419 5.02 -17.91 25.82
N ILE A 420 5.45 -17.13 26.81
CA ILE A 420 6.15 -17.63 28.00
C ILE A 420 5.23 -18.51 28.85
N PHE A 421 3.97 -18.09 29.04
CA PHE A 421 3.00 -18.87 29.80
C PHE A 421 2.71 -20.24 29.16
N PHE A 422 2.47 -20.28 27.85
CA PHE A 422 2.26 -21.52 27.12
C PHE A 422 3.53 -22.35 27.03
N GLY A 423 4.71 -21.74 26.91
CA GLY A 423 5.99 -22.47 27.00
C GLY A 423 6.20 -23.14 28.35
N PHE A 424 5.79 -22.51 29.45
CA PHE A 424 5.78 -23.16 30.75
C PHE A 424 4.78 -24.33 30.82
N LEU A 425 3.60 -24.16 30.22
CA LEU A 425 2.56 -25.20 30.18
C LEU A 425 2.98 -26.41 29.33
N PHE A 426 3.69 -26.18 28.22
CA PHE A 426 4.25 -27.23 27.36
C PHE A 426 5.58 -27.80 27.88
N GLY A 427 6.29 -27.07 28.75
CA GLY A 427 7.60 -27.44 29.27
C GLY A 427 8.76 -27.14 28.29
N GLU A 428 8.56 -26.19 27.36
CA GLU A 428 9.49 -25.91 26.26
C GLU A 428 10.37 -24.68 26.57
N PHE A 429 11.69 -24.87 26.50
CA PHE A 429 12.69 -23.80 26.61
C PHE A 429 13.78 -24.06 25.57
N PHE A 430 13.82 -23.24 24.51
CA PHE A 430 14.61 -23.51 23.30
C PHE A 430 14.40 -24.96 22.81
N GLY A 431 13.14 -25.39 22.71
CA GLY A 431 12.78 -26.80 22.48
C GLY A 431 12.89 -27.64 23.75
N ASN A 432 13.60 -28.77 23.67
CA ASN A 432 13.76 -29.74 24.77
C ASN A 432 14.92 -29.42 25.73
N PHE A 433 15.66 -28.32 25.52
CA PHE A 433 16.83 -28.01 26.36
C PHE A 433 16.48 -27.87 27.85
N GLY A 434 15.30 -27.31 28.16
CA GLY A 434 14.80 -27.23 29.54
C GLY A 434 14.54 -28.59 30.19
N GLU A 435 14.15 -29.59 29.41
CA GLU A 435 13.90 -30.96 29.86
C GLU A 435 15.22 -31.74 30.03
N GLU A 436 16.16 -31.60 29.09
CA GLU A 436 17.50 -32.21 29.19
C GLU A 436 18.29 -31.72 30.41
N MET A 437 18.11 -30.44 30.80
CA MET A 437 18.73 -29.86 32.00
C MET A 437 17.93 -30.11 33.29
N GLY A 438 16.74 -30.74 33.21
CA GLY A 438 15.87 -31.02 34.35
C GLY A 438 15.23 -29.79 35.00
N TRP A 439 15.17 -28.66 34.28
CA TRP A 439 14.59 -27.41 34.80
C TRP A 439 13.07 -27.35 34.62
N LEU A 440 12.58 -27.98 33.56
CA LEU A 440 11.18 -27.93 33.14
C LEU A 440 10.74 -29.34 32.74
N HIS A 441 9.52 -29.69 33.12
CA HIS A 441 8.86 -30.91 32.66
C HIS A 441 7.48 -30.53 32.10
N PRO A 442 7.04 -31.14 30.98
CA PRO A 442 5.71 -30.90 30.43
C PRO A 442 4.64 -31.13 31.49
N LEU A 443 3.75 -30.16 31.70
CA LEU A 443 2.72 -30.29 32.71
C LEU A 443 1.73 -31.40 32.30
N GLN A 444 1.36 -32.27 33.24
CA GLN A 444 0.28 -33.23 33.03
C GLN A 444 -1.05 -32.58 33.36
N VAL A 445 -1.89 -32.36 32.34
CA VAL A 445 -3.22 -31.79 32.50
C VAL A 445 -4.24 -32.82 32.01
N PHE A 446 -5.18 -33.20 32.89
CA PHE A 446 -6.17 -34.26 32.64
C PHE A 446 -5.58 -35.63 32.22
N GLY A 447 -4.40 -35.99 32.72
CA GLY A 447 -3.75 -37.28 32.42
C GLY A 447 -3.04 -37.35 31.06
N ILE A 448 -2.90 -36.23 30.35
CA ILE A 448 -2.15 -36.11 29.09
C ILE A 448 -0.88 -35.29 29.36
N THR A 449 0.28 -35.76 28.90
CA THR A 449 1.52 -34.97 28.86
C THR A 449 1.37 -33.90 27.79
N LEU A 450 1.50 -32.62 28.17
CA LEU A 450 1.39 -31.49 27.24
C LEU A 450 2.63 -31.29 26.37
N ASN A 451 3.31 -32.38 26.01
CA ASN A 451 4.37 -32.35 25.01
C ASN A 451 3.72 -32.29 23.62
N ARG A 452 4.00 -31.24 22.87
CA ARG A 452 3.34 -30.96 21.58
C ARG A 452 3.69 -31.98 20.50
N VAL A 453 4.85 -32.62 20.61
CA VAL A 453 5.31 -33.66 19.66
C VAL A 453 4.61 -35.00 19.94
N GLU A 454 4.36 -35.33 21.20
CA GLU A 454 3.69 -36.58 21.58
C GLU A 454 2.16 -36.48 21.48
N ALA A 455 1.60 -35.30 21.79
CA ALA A 455 0.17 -35.07 21.87
C ALA A 455 -0.42 -34.35 20.63
N ILE A 456 0.02 -34.72 19.43
CA ILE A 456 -0.42 -34.06 18.17
C ILE A 456 -1.94 -34.08 18.01
N ILE A 457 -2.58 -35.25 18.16
CA ILE A 457 -4.03 -35.41 17.96
C ILE A 457 -4.83 -34.63 19.04
N PRO A 458 -4.54 -34.75 20.35
CA PRO A 458 -5.17 -33.92 21.37
C PRO A 458 -5.02 -32.41 21.12
N MET A 459 -3.83 -31.96 20.73
CA MET A 459 -3.57 -30.55 20.44
C MET A 459 -4.33 -30.06 19.20
N LEU A 460 -4.43 -30.89 18.16
CA LEU A 460 -5.27 -30.60 17.01
C LEU A 460 -6.74 -30.40 17.42
N LEU A 461 -7.28 -31.29 18.26
CA LEU A 461 -8.66 -31.17 18.77
C LEU A 461 -8.86 -29.90 19.59
N VAL A 462 -7.91 -29.53 20.45
CA VAL A 462 -7.95 -28.27 21.22
C VAL A 462 -7.95 -27.06 20.29
N THR A 463 -7.09 -27.04 19.27
CA THR A 463 -7.05 -25.90 18.32
C THR A 463 -8.32 -25.80 17.47
N ILE A 464 -8.92 -26.92 17.07
CA ILE A 464 -10.23 -26.93 16.40
C ILE A 464 -11.31 -26.43 17.37
N ALA A 465 -11.29 -26.83 18.64
CA ALA A 465 -12.23 -26.35 19.65
C ALA A 465 -12.12 -24.83 19.87
N ILE A 466 -10.88 -24.29 19.90
CA ILE A 466 -10.63 -22.84 19.91
C ILE A 466 -11.23 -22.18 18.65
N GLY A 467 -11.06 -22.79 17.48
CA GLY A 467 -11.64 -22.31 16.22
C GLY A 467 -13.17 -22.29 16.24
N ILE A 468 -13.81 -23.35 16.74
CA ILE A 468 -15.26 -23.40 16.94
C ILE A 468 -15.66 -22.25 17.87
N PHE A 469 -15.04 -22.13 19.04
CA PHE A 469 -15.37 -21.07 19.99
C PHE A 469 -15.23 -19.66 19.37
N HIS A 470 -14.11 -19.38 18.71
CA HIS A 470 -13.83 -18.05 18.14
C HIS A 470 -14.77 -17.71 16.97
N VAL A 471 -15.11 -18.67 16.12
CA VAL A 471 -16.09 -18.47 15.02
C VAL A 471 -17.49 -18.24 15.57
N TYR A 472 -17.93 -19.01 16.56
CA TYR A 472 -19.23 -18.80 17.22
C TYR A 472 -19.29 -17.45 17.94
N PHE A 473 -18.19 -17.05 18.57
CA PHE A 473 -18.07 -15.73 19.17
C PHE A 473 -18.24 -14.61 18.13
N GLY A 474 -17.63 -14.76 16.95
CA GLY A 474 -17.81 -13.82 15.83
C GLY A 474 -19.25 -13.79 15.32
N LEU A 475 -19.89 -14.95 15.15
CA LEU A 475 -21.31 -15.02 14.75
C LEU A 475 -22.26 -14.42 15.80
N ALA A 476 -21.94 -14.58 17.09
CA ALA A 476 -22.71 -13.96 18.18
C ALA A 476 -22.63 -12.43 18.13
N ILE A 477 -21.44 -11.87 17.88
CA ILE A 477 -21.28 -10.42 17.65
C ILE A 477 -22.05 -9.99 16.40
N GLY A 478 -21.99 -10.76 15.31
CA GLY A 478 -22.74 -10.48 14.08
C GLY A 478 -24.26 -10.45 14.32
N LEU A 479 -24.76 -11.34 15.17
CA LEU A 479 -26.16 -11.34 15.60
C LEU A 479 -26.50 -10.08 16.42
N ILE A 480 -25.63 -9.65 17.33
CA ILE A 480 -25.80 -8.41 18.10
C ILE A 480 -25.83 -7.19 17.18
N ASN A 481 -24.94 -7.12 16.18
CA ASN A 481 -24.93 -6.05 15.17
C ASN A 481 -26.26 -6.04 14.39
N ALA A 482 -26.73 -7.20 13.94
CA ALA A 482 -27.99 -7.33 13.19
C ALA A 482 -29.22 -6.90 14.02
N ILE A 483 -29.23 -7.20 15.32
CA ILE A 483 -30.28 -6.74 16.25
C ILE A 483 -30.20 -5.23 16.45
N THR A 484 -28.99 -4.67 16.57
CA THR A 484 -28.77 -3.23 16.78
C THR A 484 -29.22 -2.40 15.58
N VAL A 485 -29.00 -2.91 14.37
CA VAL A 485 -29.48 -2.29 13.11
C VAL A 485 -30.97 -2.54 12.88
N GLY A 486 -31.57 -3.54 13.53
CA GLY A 486 -33.00 -3.87 13.40
C GLY A 486 -33.37 -4.65 12.14
N SER A 487 -32.40 -5.23 11.42
CA SER A 487 -32.64 -5.96 10.18
C SER A 487 -33.05 -7.41 10.42
N LYS A 488 -34.33 -7.72 10.17
CA LYS A 488 -34.87 -9.09 10.32
C LYS A 488 -34.17 -10.12 9.42
N LYS A 489 -33.64 -9.71 8.27
CA LYS A 489 -32.95 -10.61 7.33
C LYS A 489 -31.58 -11.02 7.86
N HIS A 490 -30.76 -10.07 8.31
CA HIS A 490 -29.44 -10.36 8.88
C HIS A 490 -29.52 -11.18 10.17
N ILE A 491 -30.57 -10.94 10.98
CA ILE A 491 -30.84 -11.76 12.18
C ILE A 491 -31.10 -13.22 11.78
N ALA A 492 -31.99 -13.45 10.81
CA ALA A 492 -32.31 -14.80 10.33
C ALA A 492 -31.08 -15.50 9.73
N GLU A 493 -30.28 -14.77 8.96
CA GLU A 493 -29.05 -15.26 8.35
C GLU A 493 -28.04 -15.75 9.41
N LYS A 494 -27.68 -14.90 10.38
CA LYS A 494 -26.68 -15.24 11.41
C LYS A 494 -27.20 -16.29 12.41
N ALA A 495 -28.48 -16.23 12.81
CA ALA A 495 -29.09 -17.27 13.64
C ALA A 495 -29.17 -18.63 12.93
N GLY A 496 -29.53 -18.62 11.63
CA GLY A 496 -29.55 -19.80 10.78
C GLY A 496 -28.16 -20.42 10.64
N MET A 497 -27.12 -19.60 10.45
CA MET A 497 -25.72 -20.06 10.44
C MET A 497 -25.29 -20.73 11.74
N ILE A 498 -25.62 -20.15 12.90
CA ILE A 498 -25.31 -20.76 14.20
C ILE A 498 -26.01 -22.13 14.33
N ALA A 499 -27.28 -22.21 13.94
CA ALA A 499 -28.06 -23.44 14.03
C ALA A 499 -27.53 -24.55 13.09
N ILE A 500 -27.24 -24.23 11.82
CA ILE A 500 -26.73 -25.22 10.86
C ILE A 500 -25.32 -25.69 11.24
N LEU A 501 -24.45 -24.80 11.71
CA LEU A 501 -23.11 -25.17 12.17
C LEU A 501 -23.17 -26.05 13.41
N SER A 502 -24.10 -25.76 14.33
CA SER A 502 -24.30 -26.59 15.54
C SER A 502 -24.74 -27.99 15.16
N GLY A 503 -25.72 -28.10 14.26
CA GLY A 503 -26.18 -29.39 13.75
C GLY A 503 -25.08 -30.18 13.05
N LEU A 504 -24.27 -29.52 12.21
CA LEU A 504 -23.18 -30.17 11.49
C LEU A 504 -22.05 -30.64 12.42
N ILE A 505 -21.64 -29.82 13.40
CA ILE A 505 -20.62 -30.19 14.38
C ILE A 505 -21.09 -31.36 15.24
N VAL A 506 -22.34 -31.35 15.73
CA VAL A 506 -22.90 -32.46 16.51
C VAL A 506 -22.96 -33.74 15.67
N ALA A 507 -23.38 -33.65 14.40
CA ALA A 507 -23.41 -34.81 13.50
C ALA A 507 -22.01 -35.41 13.29
N ILE A 508 -20.98 -34.57 13.10
CA ILE A 508 -19.57 -35.01 12.98
C ILE A 508 -19.11 -35.67 14.28
N CYS A 509 -19.43 -35.09 15.44
CA CYS A 509 -19.04 -35.66 16.74
C CYS A 509 -19.73 -37.00 17.04
N CYS A 510 -20.98 -37.17 16.61
CA CYS A 510 -21.70 -38.45 16.68
C CYS A 510 -21.04 -39.50 15.77
N ALA A 511 -20.64 -39.14 14.56
CA ALA A 511 -19.94 -40.03 13.63
C ALA A 511 -18.56 -40.46 14.15
N GLY A 512 -17.86 -39.55 14.85
CA GLY A 512 -16.58 -39.82 15.51
C GLY A 512 -16.69 -40.57 16.84
N GLY A 513 -17.90 -40.91 17.31
CA GLY A 513 -18.12 -41.64 18.57
C GLY A 513 -17.88 -40.83 19.85
N ILE A 514 -17.73 -39.50 19.75
CA ILE A 514 -17.50 -38.60 20.88
C ILE A 514 -18.81 -38.31 21.63
N VAL A 515 -19.93 -38.23 20.89
CA VAL A 515 -21.26 -37.86 21.38
C VAL A 515 -22.25 -39.03 21.17
N PRO A 516 -23.25 -39.23 22.06
CA PRO A 516 -24.21 -40.32 21.91
C PRO A 516 -24.94 -40.32 20.56
N GLN A 517 -25.06 -41.48 19.91
CA GLN A 517 -25.73 -41.63 18.60
C GLN A 517 -27.20 -41.15 18.60
N ALA A 518 -27.84 -41.07 19.76
CA ALA A 518 -29.19 -40.52 19.91
C ALA A 518 -29.30 -39.06 19.45
N LEU A 519 -28.21 -38.28 19.49
CA LEU A 519 -28.19 -36.88 19.05
C LEU A 519 -28.07 -36.72 17.52
N LEU A 520 -27.83 -37.80 16.76
CA LEU A 520 -27.67 -37.70 15.31
C LEU A 520 -28.95 -37.24 14.59
N TYR A 521 -30.10 -37.85 14.93
CA TYR A 521 -31.38 -37.48 14.34
C TYR A 521 -31.79 -36.02 14.62
N PRO A 522 -31.74 -35.50 15.87
CA PRO A 522 -32.03 -34.10 16.11
C PRO A 522 -31.00 -33.16 15.46
N ALA A 523 -29.73 -33.56 15.33
CA ALA A 523 -28.73 -32.77 14.62
C ALA A 523 -29.03 -32.64 13.11
N ILE A 524 -29.41 -33.75 12.46
CA ILE A 524 -29.83 -33.75 11.04
C ILE A 524 -31.09 -32.90 10.87
N LEU A 525 -32.07 -33.03 11.77
CA LEU A 525 -33.28 -32.21 11.75
C LEU A 525 -32.95 -30.71 11.87
N LEU A 526 -32.03 -30.35 12.77
CA LEU A 526 -31.58 -28.96 12.95
C LEU A 526 -30.92 -28.41 11.68
N VAL A 527 -30.08 -29.20 11.01
CA VAL A 527 -29.47 -28.82 9.72
C VAL A 527 -30.57 -28.56 8.68
N LEU A 528 -31.49 -29.50 8.51
CA LEU A 528 -32.58 -29.39 7.53
C LEU A 528 -33.50 -28.19 7.82
N ALA A 529 -33.82 -27.94 9.09
CA ALA A 529 -34.65 -26.81 9.52
C ALA A 529 -33.94 -25.46 9.34
N SER A 530 -32.61 -25.42 9.35
CA SER A 530 -31.83 -24.19 9.23
C SER A 530 -31.69 -23.70 7.77
N ILE A 531 -31.79 -24.61 6.79
CA ILE A 531 -31.63 -24.27 5.36
C ILE A 531 -32.64 -23.21 4.88
N PRO A 532 -33.96 -23.33 5.14
CA PRO A 532 -34.93 -22.29 4.76
C PRO A 532 -34.67 -20.94 5.42
N VAL A 533 -34.20 -20.95 6.68
CA VAL A 533 -33.92 -19.72 7.45
C VAL A 533 -32.76 -18.94 6.84
N ILE A 534 -31.70 -19.64 6.44
CA ILE A 534 -30.53 -19.04 5.77
C ILE A 534 -30.91 -18.54 4.37
N LEU A 535 -31.68 -19.31 3.60
CA LEU A 535 -32.15 -18.88 2.28
C LEU A 535 -33.02 -17.62 2.36
N TYR A 536 -33.83 -17.48 3.41
CA TYR A 536 -34.61 -16.27 3.64
C TYR A 536 -33.75 -15.05 4.02
N GLY A 537 -32.74 -15.25 4.87
CA GLY A 537 -31.89 -14.17 5.35
C GLY A 537 -30.84 -13.70 4.34
N GLY A 538 -30.00 -14.63 3.87
CA GLY A 538 -28.83 -14.36 3.02
C GLY A 538 -28.90 -14.92 1.59
N GLY A 539 -30.02 -15.54 1.20
CA GLY A 539 -30.18 -16.14 -0.12
C GLY A 539 -29.14 -17.23 -0.43
N ILE A 540 -28.69 -17.29 -1.69
CA ILE A 540 -27.66 -18.25 -2.15
C ILE A 540 -26.29 -17.92 -1.51
N TYR A 541 -26.01 -16.64 -1.22
CA TYR A 541 -24.77 -16.26 -0.57
C TYR A 541 -24.65 -16.83 0.85
N GLY A 542 -25.75 -16.83 1.60
CA GLY A 542 -25.79 -17.41 2.95
C GLY A 542 -25.47 -18.91 2.98
N THR A 543 -25.84 -19.68 1.96
CA THR A 543 -25.50 -21.12 1.90
C THR A 543 -24.03 -21.36 1.55
N ILE A 544 -23.44 -20.52 0.69
CA ILE A 544 -22.00 -20.54 0.39
C ILE A 544 -21.20 -20.16 1.66
N GLU A 545 -21.69 -19.20 2.44
CA GLU A 545 -21.04 -18.77 3.68
C GLU A 545 -20.95 -19.90 4.71
N VAL A 546 -21.91 -20.83 4.77
CA VAL A 546 -21.85 -22.00 5.67
C VAL A 546 -20.65 -22.89 5.34
N VAL A 547 -20.45 -23.21 4.06
CA VAL A 547 -19.33 -24.05 3.61
C VAL A 547 -18.00 -23.34 3.89
N SER A 548 -17.93 -22.05 3.60
CA SER A 548 -16.78 -21.21 3.93
C SER A 548 -16.49 -21.19 5.44
N THR A 549 -17.53 -21.08 6.27
CA THR A 549 -17.40 -21.03 7.73
C THR A 549 -16.88 -22.35 8.32
N MET A 550 -17.27 -23.50 7.73
CA MET A 550 -16.66 -24.78 8.10
C MET A 550 -15.17 -24.82 7.76
N GLY A 551 -14.78 -24.33 6.59
CA GLY A 551 -13.36 -24.17 6.20
C GLY A 551 -12.60 -23.21 7.14
N ASN A 552 -13.24 -22.15 7.61
CA ASN A 552 -12.68 -21.23 8.60
C ASN A 552 -12.39 -21.94 9.93
N ILE A 553 -13.28 -22.80 10.42
CA ILE A 553 -13.05 -23.59 11.65
C ILE A 553 -11.86 -24.53 11.48
N LEU A 554 -11.80 -25.26 10.36
CA LEU A 554 -10.69 -26.18 10.08
C LEU A 554 -9.35 -25.46 9.93
N SER A 555 -9.37 -24.20 9.49
CA SER A 555 -8.15 -23.38 9.35
C SER A 555 -7.44 -23.11 10.67
N TYR A 556 -8.09 -23.29 11.83
CA TYR A 556 -7.45 -23.19 13.15
C TYR A 556 -6.48 -24.33 13.45
N ALA A 557 -6.54 -25.46 12.72
CA ALA A 557 -5.50 -26.50 12.77
C ALA A 557 -4.09 -25.93 12.50
N ARG A 558 -4.02 -24.78 11.83
CA ARG A 558 -2.79 -24.04 11.60
C ARG A 558 -2.08 -23.61 12.89
N LEU A 559 -2.82 -23.30 13.96
CA LEU A 559 -2.24 -22.95 15.27
C LEU A 559 -1.35 -24.09 15.78
N MET A 560 -1.81 -25.33 15.64
CA MET A 560 -1.04 -26.52 15.98
C MET A 560 0.13 -26.71 15.01
N ALA A 561 -0.12 -26.64 13.70
CA ALA A 561 0.88 -26.93 12.67
C ALA A 561 2.11 -26.01 12.75
N ILE A 562 1.90 -24.70 12.87
CA ILE A 562 3.00 -23.71 12.94
C ILE A 562 3.83 -23.92 14.18
N GLY A 563 3.19 -24.08 15.34
CA GLY A 563 3.97 -24.27 16.54
C GLY A 563 4.75 -25.57 16.50
N MET A 564 4.20 -26.65 15.91
CA MET A 564 4.92 -27.93 15.85
C MET A 564 6.16 -27.78 14.98
N ALA A 565 6.06 -27.07 13.85
CA ALA A 565 7.20 -26.77 13.00
C ALA A 565 8.30 -26.01 13.77
N SER A 566 7.92 -25.03 14.60
CA SER A 566 8.89 -24.27 15.41
C SER A 566 9.59 -25.14 16.46
N VAL A 567 8.86 -26.02 17.15
CA VAL A 567 9.43 -26.95 18.13
C VAL A 567 10.36 -27.95 17.45
N ILE A 568 9.92 -28.57 16.35
CA ILE A 568 10.75 -29.51 15.58
C ILE A 568 12.04 -28.85 15.12
N LEU A 569 11.98 -27.59 14.64
CA LEU A 569 13.17 -26.84 14.24
C LEU A 569 14.12 -26.59 15.42
N ALA A 570 13.58 -26.30 16.61
CA ALA A 570 14.38 -26.15 17.83
C ALA A 570 15.04 -27.48 18.26
N LEU A 571 14.32 -28.60 18.17
CA LEU A 571 14.88 -29.93 18.46
C LEU A 571 16.03 -30.27 17.51
N VAL A 572 15.86 -30.02 16.20
CA VAL A 572 16.92 -30.20 15.22
C VAL A 572 18.12 -29.30 15.55
N ALA A 573 17.90 -28.04 15.93
CA ALA A 573 18.99 -27.15 16.33
C ALA A 573 19.81 -27.72 17.52
N ASN A 574 19.13 -28.28 18.52
CA ASN A 574 19.76 -28.90 19.69
C ASN A 574 20.55 -30.17 19.31
N GLU A 575 19.99 -31.01 18.42
CA GLU A 575 20.68 -32.22 17.94
C GLU A 575 21.98 -31.90 17.19
N PHE A 576 21.98 -30.83 16.38
CA PHE A 576 23.17 -30.34 15.69
C PHE A 576 24.26 -29.84 16.66
N ALA A 577 23.88 -29.28 17.81
CA ALA A 577 24.83 -28.90 18.86
C ALA A 577 25.46 -30.15 19.53
N GLY A 578 24.71 -31.24 19.66
CA GLY A 578 25.13 -32.46 20.36
C GLY A 578 25.94 -33.46 19.53
N THR A 579 25.80 -33.50 18.20
CA THR A 579 26.14 -34.71 17.42
C THR A 579 27.18 -34.55 16.29
N LEU A 580 27.96 -33.46 16.27
CA LEU A 580 29.00 -33.28 15.24
C LEU A 580 30.39 -33.22 15.88
N GLY A 581 31.27 -34.14 15.48
CA GLY A 581 32.66 -34.29 15.96
C GLY A 581 33.59 -33.08 15.80
N VAL A 582 33.07 -31.93 15.36
CA VAL A 582 33.70 -30.61 15.46
C VAL A 582 32.73 -29.68 16.18
N VAL A 583 32.95 -29.51 17.48
CA VAL A 583 32.09 -28.72 18.41
C VAL A 583 31.76 -27.32 17.86
N ILE A 584 32.71 -26.70 17.16
CA ILE A 584 32.57 -25.35 16.58
C ILE A 584 31.52 -25.32 15.46
N VAL A 585 31.51 -26.33 14.58
CA VAL A 585 30.58 -26.38 13.44
C VAL A 585 29.16 -26.67 13.92
N GLY A 586 29.00 -27.62 14.84
CA GLY A 586 27.70 -27.94 15.46
C GLY A 586 27.11 -26.75 16.22
N LEU A 587 27.92 -26.06 17.03
CA LEU A 587 27.49 -24.87 17.75
C LEU A 587 27.10 -23.72 16.81
N THR A 588 27.89 -23.49 15.74
CA THR A 588 27.58 -22.43 14.76
C THR A 588 26.26 -22.72 14.04
N ALA A 589 26.04 -23.97 13.63
CA ALA A 589 24.80 -24.39 12.99
C ALA A 589 23.59 -24.26 13.94
N ALA A 590 23.73 -24.66 15.20
CA ALA A 590 22.69 -24.54 16.22
C ALA A 590 22.30 -23.07 16.46
N VAL A 591 23.29 -22.17 16.61
CA VAL A 591 23.03 -20.73 16.77
C VAL A 591 22.28 -20.16 15.57
N LEU A 592 22.68 -20.53 14.35
CA LEU A 592 21.98 -20.09 13.13
C LEU A 592 20.54 -20.61 13.07
N LEU A 593 20.30 -21.87 13.43
CA LEU A 593 18.96 -22.46 13.43
C LEU A 593 18.07 -21.86 14.54
N HIS A 594 18.60 -21.59 15.73
CA HIS A 594 17.87 -20.87 16.77
C HIS A 594 17.57 -19.42 16.38
N ALA A 595 18.52 -18.73 15.74
CA ALA A 595 18.29 -17.38 15.22
C ALA A 595 17.21 -17.38 14.12
N LEU A 596 17.25 -18.35 13.20
CA LEU A 596 16.21 -18.54 12.20
C LEU A 596 14.86 -18.83 12.86
N ASN A 597 14.81 -19.74 13.84
CA ASN A 597 13.57 -20.07 14.53
C ASN A 597 13.01 -18.87 15.30
N LEU A 598 13.86 -18.04 15.90
CA LEU A 598 13.44 -16.80 16.56
C LEU A 598 12.79 -15.82 15.56
N VAL A 599 13.39 -15.63 14.38
CA VAL A 599 12.81 -14.81 13.31
C VAL A 599 11.47 -15.39 12.86
N LEU A 600 11.40 -16.70 12.60
CA LEU A 600 10.17 -17.37 12.20
C LEU A 600 9.09 -17.28 13.29
N ALA A 601 9.46 -17.41 14.57
CA ALA A 601 8.58 -17.29 15.72
C ALA A 601 8.01 -15.86 15.88
N MET A 602 8.74 -14.83 15.44
CA MET A 602 8.22 -13.46 15.41
C MET A 602 7.24 -13.24 14.24
N PHE A 603 7.59 -13.67 13.02
CA PHE A 603 6.81 -13.31 11.83
C PHE A 603 5.67 -14.28 11.51
N SER A 604 5.94 -15.59 11.51
CA SER A 604 4.96 -16.59 11.05
C SER A 604 3.73 -16.64 11.96
N PRO A 605 3.86 -16.74 13.30
CA PRO A 605 2.71 -16.66 14.21
C PRO A 605 1.93 -15.36 14.09
N SER A 606 2.59 -14.19 13.95
CA SER A 606 1.87 -12.92 13.81
C SER A 606 1.03 -12.84 12.53
N ILE A 607 1.58 -13.26 11.39
CA ILE A 607 0.84 -13.27 10.10
C ILE A 607 -0.34 -14.23 10.17
N HIS A 608 -0.14 -15.43 10.73
CA HIS A 608 -1.19 -16.42 10.80
C HIS A 608 -2.25 -16.10 11.85
N ALA A 609 -1.88 -15.49 12.98
CA ALA A 609 -2.83 -14.94 13.93
C ALA A 609 -3.66 -13.83 13.29
N LEU A 610 -3.03 -12.90 12.55
CA LEU A 610 -3.73 -11.84 11.85
C LEU A 610 -4.71 -12.40 10.81
N ARG A 611 -4.30 -13.44 10.06
CA ARG A 611 -5.18 -14.13 9.11
C ARG A 611 -6.43 -14.66 9.80
N LEU A 612 -6.27 -15.41 10.90
CA LEU A 612 -7.39 -15.95 11.73
C LEU A 612 -8.37 -14.85 12.18
N HIS A 613 -7.89 -13.63 12.42
CA HIS A 613 -8.76 -12.51 12.74
C HIS A 613 -9.46 -11.93 11.51
N MET A 614 -8.71 -11.61 10.45
CA MET A 614 -9.25 -10.91 9.27
C MET A 614 -10.18 -11.78 8.42
N VAL A 615 -9.86 -13.07 8.24
CA VAL A 615 -10.59 -13.95 7.31
C VAL A 615 -11.58 -14.84 8.04
N GLU A 616 -11.18 -15.40 9.19
CA GLU A 616 -12.00 -16.37 9.90
C GLU A 616 -12.97 -15.71 10.90
N PHE A 617 -12.58 -14.60 11.57
CA PHE A 617 -13.37 -13.93 12.61
C PHE A 617 -14.14 -12.69 12.11
N PHE A 618 -13.46 -11.72 11.49
CA PHE A 618 -14.04 -10.44 11.07
C PHE A 618 -15.17 -10.62 10.07
N THR A 619 -15.00 -11.54 9.11
CA THR A 619 -16.04 -11.85 8.10
C THR A 619 -17.38 -12.25 8.69
N LYS A 620 -17.45 -12.62 9.99
CA LYS A 620 -18.70 -13.01 10.66
C LYS A 620 -19.56 -11.83 11.09
N PHE A 621 -18.97 -10.67 11.36
CA PHE A 621 -19.68 -9.51 11.92
C PHE A 621 -19.25 -8.14 11.40
N TYR A 622 -18.16 -8.06 10.65
CA TYR A 622 -17.50 -6.84 10.20
C TYR A 622 -17.59 -6.73 8.68
N GLU A 623 -18.40 -5.79 8.18
CA GLU A 623 -18.49 -5.50 6.74
C GLU A 623 -17.43 -4.46 6.33
N GLY A 624 -17.14 -3.52 7.24
CA GLY A 624 -16.20 -2.43 7.00
C GLY A 624 -16.68 -1.44 5.93
N GLY A 625 -15.80 -0.53 5.53
CA GLY A 625 -16.08 0.50 4.53
C GLY A 625 -16.65 1.79 5.12
N GLY A 626 -16.54 2.00 6.44
CA GLY A 626 -16.84 3.28 7.06
C GLY A 626 -15.75 4.32 6.82
N THR A 627 -16.07 5.57 7.16
CA THR A 627 -15.12 6.69 7.11
C THR A 627 -14.40 6.80 8.45
N GLN A 628 -13.08 6.98 8.44
CA GLN A 628 -12.33 7.21 9.68
C GLN A 628 -12.46 8.68 10.10
N TYR A 629 -12.65 8.92 11.38
CA TYR A 629 -12.67 10.28 11.93
C TYR A 629 -11.30 10.96 11.75
N LYS A 630 -11.31 11.99 10.92
CA LYS A 630 -10.20 12.93 10.71
C LYS A 630 -10.61 14.32 11.20
N PRO A 631 -10.12 14.76 12.37
CA PRO A 631 -10.45 16.10 12.85
C PRO A 631 -9.78 17.16 11.98
N PHE A 632 -10.48 18.27 11.77
CA PHE A 632 -9.96 19.49 11.18
C PHE A 632 -9.12 20.23 12.22
N GLY A 633 -7.81 20.20 12.03
CA GLY A 633 -6.81 20.82 12.91
C GLY A 633 -5.41 20.24 12.65
N ARG A 634 -4.39 20.94 13.14
CA ARG A 634 -2.98 20.53 12.98
C ARG A 634 -2.78 19.14 13.62
N GLN A 635 -2.32 18.16 12.84
CA GLN A 635 -1.96 16.84 13.37
C GLN A 635 -0.78 17.04 14.33
N ALA A 636 -0.98 16.66 15.60
CA ALA A 636 -0.02 16.84 16.68
C ALA A 636 1.07 15.76 16.69
#